data_AF-A0AB36RGS1-F1
#
_entry.id   AF-A0AB36RGS1-F1
#
_cell.length_a   1.000
_cell.length_b   1.000
_cell.length_c   1.000
_cell.angle_alpha   90.00
_cell.angle_beta   90.00
_cell.angle_gamma   90.00
#
_symmetry.space_group_name_H-M   'P 1'
#
loop_
_entity.id
_entity.type
_entity.pdbx_description
1 polymer ?
#
loop_
_entity_poly.entity_id
_entity_poly.type
_entity_poly.pdbx_seq_one_letter_code
_entity_poly.pdbx_strand_id
1 'polypeptide(L)'
;MSMTYKAVQEVLRKAGIVISKKGEVHRINFFSGLENTAYYTTSLQDALDKGLAMGRGTGRLQASAFAKSAEAGRRISTSARLG
;
A
#
# COMPACT_ATOMS: atom_id res chain seq x y z
N MET A 1 -16.52 -17.80 -11.05
CA MET A 1 -15.82 -16.52 -11.32
C MET A 1 -14.48 -16.83 -11.98
N SER A 2 -14.24 -16.35 -13.20
CA SER A 2 -12.90 -16.37 -13.78
C SER A 2 -12.07 -15.24 -13.16
N MET A 3 -10.89 -15.58 -12.65
CA MET A 3 -10.00 -14.62 -12.00
C MET A 3 -9.30 -13.79 -13.09
N THR A 4 -9.80 -12.58 -13.35
CA THR A 4 -9.25 -11.70 -14.38
C THR A 4 -8.20 -10.77 -13.80
N TYR A 5 -7.23 -10.37 -14.64
CA TYR A 5 -6.22 -9.38 -14.26
C TYR A 5 -6.85 -8.08 -13.73
N LYS A 6 -7.93 -7.62 -14.38
CA LYS A 6 -8.66 -6.42 -13.95
C LYS A 6 -9.25 -6.57 -12.56
N ALA A 7 -9.91 -7.70 -12.27
CA ALA A 7 -10.46 -7.97 -10.94
C ALA A 7 -9.37 -7.99 -9.86
N VAL A 8 -8.24 -8.64 -10.13
CA VAL A 8 -7.09 -8.66 -9.20
C VAL A 8 -6.51 -7.27 -8.99
N GLN A 9 -6.36 -6.48 -10.05
CA GLN A 9 -5.88 -5.11 -9.96
C GLN A 9 -6.77 -4.23 -9.08
N GLU A 10 -8.10 -4.32 -9.23
CA GLU A 10 -9.03 -3.56 -8.40
C GLU A 10 -8.96 -3.95 -6.92
N VAL A 11 -8.83 -5.24 -6.64
CA VAL A 11 -8.68 -5.74 -5.26
C VAL A 11 -7.36 -5.27 -4.64
N LEU A 12 -6.25 -5.39 -5.36
CA LEU A 12 -4.94 -4.96 -4.87
C LEU A 12 -4.87 -3.45 -4.63
N ARG A 13 -5.46 -2.64 -5.52
CA ARG A 13 -5.50 -1.18 -5.35
C ARG A 13 -6.24 -0.76 -4.09
N LYS A 14 -7.35 -1.43 -3.74
CA LYS A 14 -8.07 -1.21 -2.48
C LYS A 14 -7.22 -1.51 -1.25
N ALA A 15 -6.23 -2.40 -1.39
CA ALA A 15 -5.26 -2.73 -0.35
C ALA A 15 -4.00 -1.83 -0.36
N GLY A 16 -3.93 -0.80 -1.22
CA GLY A 16 -2.76 0.07 -1.35
C GLY A 16 -1.61 -0.53 -2.18
N ILE A 17 -1.88 -1.61 -2.90
CA ILE A 17 -0.89 -2.34 -3.72
C ILE A 17 -1.17 -2.10 -5.20
N VAL A 18 -0.11 -1.83 -5.95
CA VAL A 18 -0.14 -1.72 -7.41
C VAL A 18 0.32 -3.02 -8.03
N ILE A 19 -0.31 -3.40 -9.15
CA ILE A 19 0.11 -4.52 -10.00
C ILE A 19 0.41 -4.01 -11.41
N SER A 20 1.51 -4.48 -11.99
CA SER A 20 1.87 -4.28 -13.39
C SER A 20 2.22 -5.62 -14.04
N LYS A 21 2.13 -5.69 -15.37
CA LYS A 21 2.47 -6.89 -16.16
C LYS A 21 3.57 -6.54 -17.16
N LYS A 22 4.63 -7.33 -17.21
CA LYS A 22 5.69 -7.26 -18.23
C LYS A 22 5.87 -8.66 -18.82
N GLY A 23 5.42 -8.85 -20.06
CA GLY A 23 5.38 -10.20 -20.66
C GLY A 23 4.47 -11.11 -19.84
N GLU A 24 5.00 -12.24 -19.39
CA GLU A 24 4.27 -13.22 -18.56
C GLU A 24 4.41 -12.97 -17.05
N VAL A 25 5.22 -11.99 -16.65
CA VAL A 25 5.51 -11.71 -15.25
C VAL A 25 4.61 -10.58 -14.75
N HIS A 26 3.94 -10.84 -13.65
CA HIS A 26 3.23 -9.88 -12.82
C HIS A 26 4.17 -9.33 -11.75
N ARG A 27 4.19 -8.02 -11.60
CA ARG A 27 4.90 -7.32 -10.53
C ARG A 27 3.88 -6.66 -9.62
N ILE A 28 3.92 -6.95 -8.34
CA ILE A 28 3.14 -6.25 -7.32
C ILE A 28 4.07 -5.43 -6.42
N ASN A 29 3.62 -4.25 -5.98
CA ASN A 29 4.39 -3.41 -5.07
C ASN A 29 3.47 -2.47 -4.27
N PHE A 30 4.00 -1.84 -3.23
CA PHE A 30 3.33 -0.72 -2.57
C PHE A 30 3.17 0.46 -3.53
N PHE A 31 2.13 1.27 -3.31
CA PHE A 31 2.05 2.59 -3.94
C PHE A 31 3.30 3.41 -3.56
N SER A 32 4.06 3.90 -4.55
CA SER A 32 5.38 4.50 -4.38
C SER A 32 6.49 3.57 -3.84
N GLY A 33 6.31 2.25 -3.88
CA GLY A 33 7.29 1.27 -3.41
C GLY A 33 8.57 1.22 -4.25
N LEU A 34 9.69 0.95 -3.60
CA LEU A 34 10.99 0.74 -4.25
C LEU A 34 11.04 -0.61 -4.96
N GLU A 35 12.02 -0.80 -5.86
CA GLU A 35 12.15 -2.07 -6.58
C GLU A 35 12.42 -3.26 -5.65
N ASN A 36 13.16 -3.05 -4.56
CA ASN A 36 13.44 -4.05 -3.54
C ASN A 36 12.17 -4.57 -2.82
N THR A 37 11.10 -3.78 -2.73
CA THR A 37 9.85 -4.20 -2.10
C THR A 37 8.87 -4.84 -3.09
N ALA A 38 9.25 -4.92 -4.37
CA ALA A 38 8.43 -5.53 -5.39
C ALA A 38 8.48 -7.05 -5.33
N TYR A 39 7.34 -7.69 -5.56
CA TYR A 39 7.23 -9.13 -5.70
C TYR A 39 6.85 -9.48 -7.14
N TYR A 40 7.51 -10.49 -7.70
CA TYR A 40 7.37 -10.91 -9.08
C TYR A 40 6.86 -12.34 -9.13
N THR A 41 5.84 -12.58 -9.95
CA THR A 41 5.23 -13.90 -10.11
C THR A 41 4.59 -14.03 -11.48
N THR A 42 4.53 -15.23 -12.03
CA THR A 42 3.81 -15.51 -13.28
C THR A 42 2.35 -15.88 -13.05
N SER A 43 1.97 -16.11 -11.78
CA SER A 43 0.63 -16.56 -11.40
C SER A 43 -0.20 -15.41 -10.88
N LEU A 44 -1.35 -15.18 -11.51
CA LEU A 44 -2.29 -14.14 -11.09
C LEU A 44 -2.83 -14.39 -9.67
N GLN A 45 -3.01 -15.66 -9.29
CA GLN A 45 -3.48 -16.03 -7.96
C GLN A 45 -2.46 -15.73 -6.87
N ASP A 46 -1.19 -16.04 -7.14
CA ASP A 46 -0.08 -15.74 -6.25
C ASP A 46 0.14 -14.22 -6.09
N ALA A 47 -0.03 -13.46 -7.19
CA ALA A 47 -0.01 -12.00 -7.14
C ALA A 47 -1.11 -11.42 -6.23
N LEU A 48 -2.30 -12.03 -6.25
CA LEU A 48 -3.39 -11.63 -5.37
C LEU A 48 -3.09 -11.94 -3.90
N ASP A 49 -2.69 -13.18 -3.59
CA ASP A 49 -2.43 -13.62 -2.22
C ASP A 49 -1.32 -12.78 -1.57
N LYS A 50 -0.16 -12.69 -2.24
CA LYS A 50 0.97 -11.91 -1.74
C LYS A 50 0.65 -10.43 -1.65
N GLY A 51 -0.07 -9.86 -2.62
CA GLY A 51 -0.44 -8.46 -2.58
C GLY A 51 -1.40 -8.14 -1.44
N LEU A 52 -2.37 -9.01 -1.15
CA LEU A 52 -3.24 -8.85 0.02
C LEU A 52 -2.45 -8.95 1.32
N ALA A 53 -1.49 -9.87 1.42
CA ALA A 53 -0.61 -9.98 2.58
C ALA A 53 0.26 -8.72 2.77
N MET A 54 0.83 -8.18 1.69
CA MET A 54 1.59 -6.92 1.70
C MET A 54 0.72 -5.76 2.21
N GLY A 55 -0.49 -5.59 1.66
CA GLY A 55 -1.42 -4.52 2.06
C GLY A 55 -1.85 -4.60 3.53
N ARG A 56 -2.07 -5.82 4.05
CA ARG A 56 -2.40 -6.06 5.48
C ARG A 56 -1.24 -5.71 6.41
N GLY A 57 0.00 -5.99 6.02
CA GLY A 57 1.20 -5.59 6.76
C GLY A 57 1.35 -4.07 6.86
N THR A 58 1.04 -3.35 5.78
CA THR A 58 1.01 -1.87 5.80
C THR A 58 -0.15 -1.28 6.57
N GLY A 59 -1.30 -1.95 6.72
CA GLY A 59 -2.38 -1.44 7.56
C GLY A 59 -1.94 -1.21 9.01
N ARG A 60 -1.07 -2.08 9.54
CA ARG A 60 -0.49 -1.96 10.89
C ARG A 60 0.56 -0.86 10.99
N LEU A 61 1.41 -0.70 9.96
CA LEU A 61 2.46 0.32 9.91
C LEU A 61 1.93 1.72 9.56
N GLN A 62 0.93 1.82 8.67
CA GLN A 62 0.19 3.06 8.39
C GLN A 62 -0.62 3.47 9.62
N ALA A 63 -1.41 2.60 10.25
CA ALA A 63 -2.19 2.98 11.43
C ALA A 63 -1.31 3.56 12.56
N SER A 64 -0.11 3.03 12.74
CA SER A 64 0.86 3.56 13.71
C SER A 64 1.59 4.83 13.23
N ALA A 65 1.84 5.00 11.93
CA ALA A 65 2.39 6.23 11.36
C ALA A 65 1.38 7.40 11.36
N PHE A 66 0.11 7.14 11.01
CA PHE A 66 -0.97 8.13 11.09
C PHE A 66 -1.28 8.54 12.54
N ALA A 67 -1.21 7.61 13.49
CA ALA A 67 -1.32 7.93 14.91
C ALA A 67 -0.19 8.86 15.39
N LYS A 68 1.05 8.65 14.93
CA LYS A 68 2.17 9.56 15.23
C LYS A 68 2.05 10.95 14.57
N SER A 69 1.55 11.03 13.34
CA SER A 69 1.35 12.34 12.68
C SER A 69 0.21 13.18 13.28
N ALA A 70 -0.82 12.54 13.86
CA ALA A 70 -1.91 13.27 14.52
C ALA A 70 -1.49 13.91 15.85
N GLU A 71 -0.49 13.36 16.54
CA GLU A 71 0.00 13.89 17.81
C GLU A 71 1.00 15.05 17.63
N ALA A 72 1.77 15.06 16.53
CA ALA A 72 2.72 16.13 16.23
C ALA A 72 2.05 17.46 15.79
N GLY A 73 0.82 17.41 15.27
CA GLY A 73 0.08 18.59 14.79
C GLY A 73 -0.59 19.44 15.88
N ARG A 74 -0.63 19.00 17.15
CA ARG A 74 -1.43 19.64 18.20
C ARG A 74 -0.64 20.58 19.14
N ARG A 75 0.62 20.92 18.83
CA ARG A 75 1.47 21.76 19.72
C ARG A 75 1.86 23.14 19.19
N ILE A 76 1.36 23.58 18.04
CA ILE A 76 1.66 24.92 17.50
C ILE A 76 0.37 25.70 17.22
N SER A 77 -0.31 26.13 18.29
CA SER A 77 -1.17 27.33 18.30
C SER A 77 -1.72 27.61 19.70
N THR A 78 -0.85 28.06 20.60
CA THR A 78 -1.29 28.92 21.72
C THR A 78 -0.09 29.71 22.23
N SER A 79 0.05 30.95 21.78
CA SER A 79 -0.24 32.10 22.65
C SER A 79 0.15 33.37 21.90
N ALA A 80 -0.86 34.16 21.60
CA ALA A 80 -0.74 35.52 21.14
C ALA A 80 -0.48 36.45 22.34
N ARG A 81 0.23 37.55 22.05
CA ARG A 81 0.28 38.85 22.76
C ARG A 81 0.90 38.87 24.15
N LEU A 82 2.01 39.61 24.27
CA LEU A 82 2.31 40.56 25.35
C LEU A 82 3.56 41.36 24.93
N GLY A 83 3.49 42.70 25.00
CA GLY A 83 4.60 43.63 24.81
C GLY A 83 4.37 44.68 23.74
#